data_AF-A0A6G1DUM9-F1
#
_entry.id   AF-A0A6G1DUM9-F1
#
_cell.length_a   1.000
_cell.length_b   1.000
_cell.length_c   1.000
_cell.angle_alpha   90.00
_cell.angle_beta   90.00
_cell.angle_gamma   90.00
#
_symmetry.space_group_name_H-M   'P 1'
#
loop_
_entity.id
_entity.type
_entity.pdbx_description
1 polymer ?
#
loop_
_entity_poly.entity_id
_entity_poly.type
_entity_poly.pdbx_seq_one_letter_code
_entity_poly.pdbx_strand_id
1 'polypeptide(L)'
;MVAEKLSKRLKIRGTSLETRRMVVEICDIIAARSARLAAAGIVGILTKIGRGGPGDRRRSVVAIDGGLFEHYSKFWRCMESTLSEMLGEEAAARVFVKLANDGSL
;
A
#
# COMPACT_ATOMS: atom_id res chain seq x y z
N MET A 1 17.67 -9.54 9.44
CA MET A 1 16.82 -9.16 10.61
C MET A 1 16.99 -7.68 10.96
N VAL A 2 16.05 -7.05 11.70
CA VAL A 2 16.14 -5.63 12.10
C VAL A 2 17.45 -5.29 12.80
N ALA A 3 17.90 -6.14 13.74
CA ALA A 3 19.18 -5.97 14.45
C ALA A 3 20.37 -5.80 13.50
N GLU A 4 20.39 -6.61 12.43
CA GLU A 4 21.45 -6.60 11.43
C GLU A 4 21.40 -5.33 10.57
N LYS A 5 20.20 -4.87 10.18
CA LYS A 5 20.03 -3.64 9.41
C LYS A 5 20.49 -2.42 10.22
N LEU A 6 20.10 -2.34 11.49
CA LEU A 6 20.52 -1.27 12.41
C LEU A 6 22.05 -1.26 12.59
N SER A 7 22.68 -2.42 12.80
CA SER A 7 24.13 -2.52 12.99
C SER A 7 24.93 -2.23 11.71
N LYS A 8 24.57 -2.88 10.59
CA LYS A 8 25.35 -2.79 9.35
C LYS A 8 25.19 -1.43 8.66
N ARG A 9 23.97 -0.89 8.61
CA ARG A 9 23.67 0.33 7.83
C ARG A 9 23.68 1.61 8.67
N LEU A 10 23.19 1.54 9.90
CA LEU A 10 23.07 2.73 10.77
C LEU A 10 24.12 2.79 11.88
N LYS A 11 24.99 1.77 11.99
CA LYS A 11 26.01 1.63 13.05
C LYS A 11 25.44 1.63 14.47
N ILE A 12 24.15 1.35 14.63
CA ILE A 12 23.48 1.23 15.93
C ILE A 12 23.59 -0.21 16.42
N ARG A 13 24.29 -0.42 17.53
CA ARG A 13 24.56 -1.74 18.14
C ARG A 13 23.95 -1.83 19.53
N GLY A 14 23.83 -3.06 20.06
CA GLY A 14 23.41 -3.28 21.44
C GLY A 14 21.94 -2.97 21.76
N THR A 15 21.08 -2.80 20.75
CA THR A 15 19.64 -2.54 20.96
C THR A 15 18.96 -3.69 21.70
N SER A 16 17.99 -3.40 22.56
CA SER A 16 17.14 -4.43 23.18
C SER A 16 16.19 -5.08 22.15
N LEU A 17 15.55 -6.20 22.53
CA LEU A 17 14.50 -6.79 21.70
C LEU A 17 13.29 -5.85 21.55
N GLU A 18 12.95 -5.13 22.62
CA GLU A 18 11.87 -4.15 22.66
C GLU A 18 12.09 -3.01 21.66
N THR A 19 13.28 -2.38 21.66
CA THR A 19 13.62 -1.33 20.69
C THR A 19 13.47 -1.83 19.26
N ARG A 20 13.88 -3.07 18.97
CA ARG A 20 13.77 -3.62 17.61
C ARG A 20 12.33 -3.91 17.21
N ARG A 21 11.45 -4.27 18.16
CA ARG A 21 10.01 -4.43 17.91
C ARG A 21 9.36 -3.09 17.61
N MET A 22 9.67 -2.06 18.41
CA MET A 22 9.21 -0.69 18.19
C MET A 22 9.57 -0.18 16.78
N VAL A 23 10.77 -0.47 16.29
CA VAL A 23 11.17 -0.12 14.91
C VAL A 23 10.27 -0.78 13.87
N VAL A 24 9.90 -2.05 14.04
CA VAL A 24 8.97 -2.74 13.14
C VAL A 24 7.59 -2.09 13.16
N GLU A 25 7.07 -1.80 14.36
CA GLU A 25 5.75 -1.17 14.53
C GLU A 25 5.70 0.22 13.90
N ILE A 26 6.76 1.02 14.04
CA ILE A 26 6.86 2.32 13.38
C ILE A 26 6.86 2.15 11.85
N CYS A 27 7.62 1.20 11.32
CA CYS A 27 7.60 0.91 9.88
C CYS A 27 6.21 0.47 9.39
N ASP A 28 5.48 -0.32 10.17
CA ASP A 28 4.10 -0.70 9.88
C ASP A 28 3.16 0.50 9.81
N ILE A 29 3.24 1.41 10.78
CA ILE A 29 2.43 2.63 10.83
C ILE A 29 2.72 3.51 9.61
N ILE A 30 4.00 3.69 9.27
CA ILE A 30 4.42 4.46 8.10
C ILE A 30 3.88 3.82 6.82
N ALA A 31 4.03 2.51 6.66
CA ALA A 31 3.54 1.79 5.49
C ALA A 31 2.02 1.89 5.35
N ALA A 32 1.27 1.72 6.44
CA ALA A 32 -0.19 1.86 6.43
C ALA A 32 -0.62 3.28 6.04
N ARG A 33 0.00 4.31 6.62
CA ARG A 33 -0.28 5.71 6.24
C ARG A 33 -0.02 5.95 4.75
N SER A 34 1.12 5.49 4.24
CA SER A 34 1.47 5.64 2.83
C SER A 34 0.49 4.88 1.91
N ALA A 35 0.04 3.69 2.30
CA ALA A 35 -0.96 2.93 1.55
C ALA A 35 -2.30 3.67 1.46
N ARG A 36 -2.75 4.29 2.57
CA ARG A 36 -3.99 5.10 2.60
C ARG A 36 -3.90 6.31 1.67
N LEU A 37 -2.78 7.03 1.70
CA LEU A 37 -2.56 8.19 0.83
C LEU A 37 -2.50 7.80 -0.65
N ALA A 38 -1.83 6.69 -0.97
CA ALA A 38 -1.77 6.17 -2.34
C ALA A 38 -3.17 5.73 -2.84
N ALA A 39 -3.94 5.04 -2.00
CA ALA A 39 -5.33 4.67 -2.30
C ALA A 39 -6.19 5.91 -2.57
N ALA A 40 -6.08 6.96 -1.75
CA ALA A 40 -6.80 8.21 -1.98
C ALA A 40 -6.44 8.87 -3.33
N GLY A 41 -5.17 8.81 -3.74
CA GLY A 41 -4.72 9.25 -5.07
C GLY A 41 -5.37 8.45 -6.21
N ILE A 42 -5.44 7.13 -6.08
CA ILE A 42 -6.13 6.24 -7.03
C ILE A 42 -7.61 6.60 -7.12
N VAL A 43 -8.30 6.76 -5.99
CA VAL A 43 -9.71 7.16 -5.94
C VAL A 43 -9.93 8.51 -6.61
N GLY A 44 -9.03 9.47 -6.37
CA GLY A 44 -9.07 10.79 -7.02
C GLY A 44 -8.99 10.69 -8.54
N ILE A 45 -8.07 9.87 -9.08
CA ILE A 45 -7.96 9.62 -10.52
C ILE A 45 -9.22 8.96 -11.05
N LEU A 46 -9.67 7.86 -10.43
CA LEU A 46 -10.87 7.13 -10.84
C LEU A 46 -12.08 8.06 -10.91
N THR A 47 -12.31 8.84 -9.85
CA THR A 47 -13.39 9.82 -9.78
C THR A 47 -13.29 10.85 -10.90
N LYS A 48 -12.08 11.38 -11.14
CA LYS A 48 -11.83 12.39 -12.18
C LYS A 48 -12.14 11.88 -13.58
N ILE A 49 -11.85 10.61 -13.87
CA ILE A 49 -12.14 9.99 -15.17
C ILE A 49 -13.55 9.36 -15.25
N GLY A 50 -14.39 9.62 -14.25
CA GLY A 50 -15.76 9.12 -14.17
C GLY A 50 -15.84 7.60 -13.96
N ARG A 51 -14.87 7.03 -13.25
CA ARG A 51 -14.81 5.61 -12.87
C ARG A 51 -15.02 5.46 -11.37
N GLY A 52 -15.76 4.42 -10.96
CA GLY A 52 -15.97 4.14 -9.53
C GLY A 52 -17.00 5.05 -8.83
N GLY A 53 -17.84 5.73 -9.59
CA GLY A 53 -19.02 6.43 -9.07
C GLY A 53 -20.26 5.54 -9.05
N PRO A 54 -21.35 5.97 -8.36
CA PRO A 54 -22.61 5.26 -8.35
C PRO A 54 -23.14 4.98 -9.76
N GLY A 55 -23.54 3.72 -10.02
CA GLY A 55 -24.04 3.30 -11.33
C GLY A 55 -22.96 3.01 -12.39
N ASP A 56 -21.68 3.25 -12.12
CA ASP A 56 -20.60 2.83 -13.02
C ASP A 56 -20.42 1.30 -12.98
N ARG A 57 -20.71 0.64 -14.09
CA ARG A 57 -20.60 -0.83 -14.22
C ARG A 57 -19.27 -1.28 -14.82
N ARG A 58 -18.40 -0.33 -15.20
CA ARG A 58 -17.15 -0.66 -15.88
C ARG A 58 -16.13 -1.18 -14.87
N ARG A 59 -15.38 -2.20 -15.29
CA ARG A 59 -14.24 -2.70 -14.53
C ARG A 59 -13.04 -1.79 -14.76
N SER A 60 -12.29 -1.53 -13.70
CA SER A 60 -11.04 -0.77 -13.73
C SER A 60 -9.93 -1.61 -13.12
N VAL A 61 -8.77 -1.64 -13.77
CA VAL A 61 -7.58 -2.31 -13.25
C VAL A 61 -6.52 -1.24 -13.03
N VAL A 62 -6.00 -1.18 -11.81
CA VAL A 62 -4.89 -0.31 -11.41
C VAL A 62 -3.65 -1.20 -11.38
N ALA A 63 -2.80 -1.03 -12.39
CA ALA A 63 -1.50 -1.68 -12.47
C ALA A 63 -0.51 -0.92 -11.56
N ILE A 64 0.08 -1.60 -10.59
CA ILE A 64 1.06 -1.05 -9.66
C ILE A 64 2.37 -1.80 -9.84
N ASP A 65 3.46 -1.07 -10.09
CA ASP A 65 4.82 -1.58 -10.00
C ASP A 65 5.48 -1.02 -8.74
N GLY A 66 6.30 -1.81 -8.06
CA GLY A 66 7.08 -1.39 -6.91
C GLY A 66 7.22 -2.45 -5.82
N GLY A 67 8.46 -2.68 -5.39
CA GLY A 67 8.80 -3.71 -4.40
C GLY A 67 8.13 -3.57 -3.03
N LEU A 68 7.60 -2.38 -2.69
CA LEU A 68 6.80 -2.20 -1.47
C LEU A 68 5.43 -2.90 -1.57
N PHE A 69 4.78 -2.78 -2.73
CA PHE A 69 3.51 -3.47 -3.01
C PHE A 69 3.73 -4.99 -3.15
N GLU A 70 4.84 -5.38 -3.77
CA GLU A 70 5.20 -6.79 -3.98
C GLU A 70 5.56 -7.53 -2.68
N HIS A 71 6.38 -6.92 -1.81
CA HIS A 71 6.99 -7.65 -0.70
C HIS A 71 6.42 -7.29 0.68
N TYR A 72 5.60 -6.24 0.80
CA TYR A 72 5.06 -5.81 2.09
C TYR A 72 3.56 -6.06 2.20
N SER A 73 3.19 -7.22 2.75
CA SER A 73 1.80 -7.67 2.77
C SER A 73 0.82 -6.72 3.47
N LYS A 74 1.29 -6.01 4.50
CA LYS A 74 0.50 -4.99 5.21
C LYS A 74 0.18 -3.79 4.33
N PHE A 75 1.06 -3.44 3.39
CA PHE A 75 0.86 -2.30 2.50
C PHE A 75 -0.30 -2.57 1.53
N TRP A 76 -0.27 -3.67 0.78
CA TRP A 76 -1.33 -3.96 -0.20
C TRP A 76 -2.69 -4.19 0.47
N ARG A 77 -2.74 -4.90 1.61
CA ARG A 77 -3.98 -5.08 2.37
C ARG A 77 -4.57 -3.76 2.86
N CYS A 78 -3.72 -2.86 3.35
CA CYS A 78 -4.16 -1.53 3.78
C CYS A 78 -4.68 -0.70 2.60
N MET A 79 -4.00 -0.78 1.44
CA MET A 79 -4.43 -0.12 0.22
C MET A 79 -5.81 -0.62 -0.24
N GLU A 80 -6.00 -1.93 -0.37
CA GLU A 80 -7.28 -2.52 -0.78
C GLU A 80 -8.41 -2.15 0.18
N SER A 81 -8.18 -2.30 1.49
CA SER A 81 -9.17 -1.92 2.50
C SER A 81 -9.54 -0.43 2.41
N THR A 82 -8.58 0.45 2.11
CA THR A 82 -8.83 1.89 1.97
C THR A 82 -9.59 2.19 0.67
N LEU A 83 -9.32 1.47 -0.42
CA LEU A 83 -10.10 1.59 -1.65
C LEU A 83 -11.56 1.19 -1.41
N SER A 84 -11.82 0.09 -0.69
CA SER A 84 -13.16 -0.31 -0.30
C SER A 84 -13.86 0.73 0.59
N GLU A 85 -13.16 1.25 1.60
CA GLU A 85 -13.66 2.31 2.50
C GLU A 85 -14.10 3.56 1.72
N MET A 86 -13.29 4.01 0.75
CA MET A 86 -13.50 5.27 0.05
C MET A 86 -14.47 5.18 -1.14
N LEU A 87 -14.48 4.08 -1.88
CA LEU A 87 -15.36 3.89 -3.04
C LEU A 87 -16.73 3.30 -2.66
N GLY A 88 -16.80 2.64 -1.50
CA GLY A 88 -17.92 1.79 -1.13
C GLY A 88 -17.87 0.42 -1.82
N GLU A 89 -18.42 -0.60 -1.15
CA GLU A 89 -18.33 -2.01 -1.56
C GLU A 89 -18.73 -2.26 -3.02
N GLU A 90 -19.80 -1.62 -3.50
CA GLU A 90 -20.33 -1.85 -4.84
C GLU A 90 -19.42 -1.35 -5.97
N ALA A 91 -18.74 -0.22 -5.75
CA ALA A 91 -17.80 0.34 -6.71
C ALA A 91 -16.42 -0.32 -6.57
N ALA A 92 -16.00 -0.59 -5.33
CA ALA A 92 -14.73 -1.26 -5.03
C ALA A 92 -14.65 -2.67 -5.63
N ALA A 93 -15.76 -3.42 -5.65
CA ALA A 93 -15.83 -4.75 -6.29
C ALA A 93 -15.50 -4.75 -7.80
N ARG A 94 -15.44 -3.58 -8.44
CA ARG A 94 -15.11 -3.41 -9.86
C ARG A 94 -13.73 -2.79 -10.08
N VAL A 95 -13.01 -2.45 -9.02
CA VAL A 95 -11.66 -1.89 -9.05
C VAL A 95 -10.67 -2.94 -8.55
N PHE A 96 -9.75 -3.35 -9.42
CA PHE A 96 -8.76 -4.38 -9.11
C PHE A 96 -7.38 -3.75 -9.10
N VAL A 97 -6.63 -3.97 -8.02
CA VAL A 97 -5.21 -3.59 -7.96
C VAL A 97 -4.39 -4.83 -8.32
N LYS A 98 -3.47 -4.69 -9.29
CA LYS A 98 -2.60 -5.79 -9.72
C LYS A 98 -1.16 -5.34 -9.77
N LEU A 99 -0.26 -6.22 -9.33
CA LEU A 99 1.17 -6.04 -9.55
C LEU A 99 1.42 -6.11 -11.07
N ALA A 100 2.07 -5.09 -11.60
CA ALA A 100 2.62 -5.09 -12.95
C ALA A 100 4.03 -5.70 -12.88
N ASN A 101 4.27 -6.75 -13.66
CA ASN A 101 5.61 -7.31 -13.81
C ASN A 101 6.28 -6.56 -14.97
N ASP A 102 7.22 -5.68 -14.62
CA ASP A 102 7.95 -4.77 -15.50
C ASP A 102 7.08 -3.71 -16.22
N GLY A 103 7.29 -2.44 -15.86
CA GLY A 103 6.83 -1.28 -16.62
C GLY A 103 7.97 -0.56 -17.35
N SER A 104 9.16 -1.16 -17.35
CA SER A 104 10.37 -0.59 -17.95
C SER A 104 10.40 -0.94 -19.44
N LEU A 105 9.63 -0.18 -20.24
CA LEU A 105 9.91 -0.05 -21.67
C LEU A 105 11.26 0.62 -21.90
#